data_AF-A0A969GW40-F1
#
_entry.id   AF-A0A969GW40-F1
#
_cell.length_a   1.000
_cell.length_b   1.000
_cell.length_c   1.000
_cell.angle_alpha   90.00
_cell.angle_beta   90.00
_cell.angle_gamma   90.00
#
_symmetry.space_group_name_H-M   'P 1'
#
loop_
_entity.id
_entity.type
_entity.pdbx_description
1 polymer ?
#
loop_
_entity_poly.entity_id
_entity_poly.type
_entity_poly.pdbx_seq_one_letter_code
_entity_poly.pdbx_strand_id
1 'polypeptide(L)'
;MAAQQQELRIVADQLSTPTSAVDLAHAIQPLITRLLNSPPSFDFGTYHITNRGVASWYDFATAIVEEATHHHIPLQVRSIVPHCRHRLPPPPAHRPP
;
A
#
# COMPACT_ATOMS: atom_id res chain seq x y z
N MET A 1 14.93 0.16 -3.53
CA MET A 1 14.73 1.16 -2.46
C MET A 1 15.23 0.65 -1.11
N ALA A 2 14.51 -0.19 -0.37
CA ALA A 2 14.95 -0.68 0.96
C ALA A 2 16.26 -1.52 0.95
N ALA A 3 16.53 -2.24 -0.13
CA ALA A 3 17.79 -2.98 -0.32
C ALA A 3 18.96 -2.11 -0.83
N GLN A 4 18.75 -0.80 -1.04
CA GLN A 4 19.70 0.10 -1.71
C GLN A 4 19.97 1.39 -0.93
N GLN A 5 19.06 1.81 -0.04
CA GLN A 5 19.17 3.06 0.72
C GLN A 5 19.18 2.76 2.21
N GLN A 6 19.99 3.50 2.97
CA GLN A 6 20.08 3.37 4.44
C GLN A 6 18.93 4.08 5.17
N GLU A 7 18.40 5.17 4.62
CA GLU A 7 17.26 5.92 5.16
C GLU A 7 16.17 6.02 4.10
N LEU A 8 14.92 5.74 4.49
CA LEU A 8 13.74 5.93 3.66
C LEU A 8 12.85 7.02 4.24
N ARG A 9 12.50 8.04 3.44
CA ARG A 9 11.56 9.09 3.82
C ARG A 9 10.21 8.80 3.19
N ILE A 10 9.22 8.43 4.00
CA ILE A 10 7.95 7.90 3.49
C ILE A 10 6.78 8.76 3.96
N VAL A 11 5.82 8.98 3.06
CA VAL A 11 4.66 9.84 3.30
C VAL A 11 3.81 9.31 4.46
N ALA A 12 3.61 10.14 5.49
CA ALA A 12 2.86 9.76 6.69
C ALA A 12 1.46 10.41 6.79
N ASP A 13 1.19 11.45 5.99
CA ASP A 13 -0.08 12.21 6.03
C ASP A 13 -1.14 11.73 5.03
N GLN A 14 -0.89 10.61 4.34
CA GLN A 14 -1.84 10.00 3.40
C GLN A 14 -2.31 8.65 3.93
N LEU A 15 -3.58 8.57 4.34
CA LEU A 15 -4.20 7.37 4.89
C LEU A 15 -4.93 6.57 3.79
N SER A 16 -4.75 5.25 3.80
CA SER A 16 -5.41 4.32 2.88
C SER A 16 -5.66 2.96 3.54
N THR A 17 -6.24 2.01 2.81
CA THR A 17 -6.42 0.63 3.26
C THR A 17 -5.71 -0.31 2.28
N PRO A 18 -4.43 -0.64 2.54
CA PRO A 18 -3.67 -1.57 1.69
C PRO A 18 -4.43 -2.87 1.53
N THR A 19 -4.51 -3.37 0.29
CA THR A 19 -5.27 -4.58 -0.02
C THR A 19 -4.40 -5.57 -0.77
N SER A 20 -4.31 -6.79 -0.26
CA SER A 20 -3.63 -7.91 -0.90
C SER A 20 -4.39 -8.36 -2.14
N ALA A 21 -3.68 -8.56 -3.25
CA ALA A 21 -4.27 -9.10 -4.48
C ALA A 21 -4.85 -10.50 -4.27
N VAL A 22 -4.22 -11.31 -3.40
CA VAL A 22 -4.68 -12.66 -3.07
C VAL A 22 -6.01 -12.60 -2.31
N ASP A 23 -6.11 -11.72 -1.32
CA ASP A 23 -7.34 -11.55 -0.54
C ASP A 23 -8.47 -10.97 -1.40
N LEU A 24 -8.14 -10.03 -2.28
CA LEU A 24 -9.09 -9.48 -3.24
C LEU A 24 -9.62 -10.58 -4.18
N ALA A 25 -8.75 -11.46 -4.68
CA ALA A 25 -9.17 -12.59 -5.50
C ALA A 25 -10.12 -13.53 -4.75
N HIS A 26 -9.82 -13.85 -3.48
CA HIS A 26 -10.70 -14.63 -2.62
C HIS A 26 -12.05 -13.94 -2.36
N ALA A 27 -12.07 -12.61 -2.27
CA ALA A 27 -13.31 -11.85 -2.11
C ALA A 27 -14.16 -11.81 -3.39
N ILE A 28 -13.52 -11.80 -4.57
CA ILE A 28 -14.20 -11.77 -5.88
C ILE A 28 -14.76 -13.15 -6.27
N GLN A 29 -14.04 -14.23 -5.97
CA GLN A 29 -14.44 -15.60 -6.31
C GLN A 29 -15.91 -15.94 -6.00
N PRO A 30 -16.45 -15.70 -4.79
CA PRO A 30 -17.84 -16.02 -4.47
C PRO A 30 -18.86 -15.15 -5.22
N LEU A 31 -18.47 -13.96 -5.70
CA LEU A 31 -19.32 -13.13 -6.56
C LEU A 31 -19.44 -13.78 -7.94
N ILE A 32 -18.32 -14.21 -8.52
CA ILE A 32 -18.30 -14.92 -9.81
C ILE A 32 -19.09 -16.23 -9.71
N THR A 33 -18.89 -17.02 -8.66
CA THR A 33 -19.63 -18.27 -8.46
C THR A 33 -21.13 -18.04 -8.39
N ARG A 34 -21.59 -17.00 -7.65
CA ARG A 34 -23.01 -16.66 -7.60
C ARG A 34 -23.56 -16.21 -8.94
N LEU A 35 -22.81 -15.38 -9.67
CA LEU A 35 -23.18 -14.92 -11.00
C LEU A 35 -23.40 -16.09 -11.97
N LEU A 36 -22.50 -17.08 -11.97
CA LEU A 36 -22.58 -18.22 -12.87
C LEU A 36 -23.70 -19.19 -12.50
N ASN A 37 -23.94 -19.43 -11.21
CA ASN A 37 -24.91 -20.42 -10.75
C ASN A 37 -26.35 -19.89 -10.73
N SER A 38 -26.55 -18.58 -10.56
CA SER A 38 -27.90 -18.00 -10.47
C SER A 38 -27.94 -16.57 -11.02
N PRO A 39 -27.72 -16.38 -12.35
CA PRO A 39 -27.69 -15.04 -12.96
C PRO A 39 -28.93 -14.17 -12.71
N PRO A 40 -30.17 -14.69 -12.75
CA PRO A 40 -31.37 -13.88 -12.52
C PRO A 40 -31.49 -13.29 -11.11
N SER A 41 -30.78 -13.88 -10.13
CA SER A 41 -30.78 -13.45 -8.72
C SER A 41 -29.47 -12.80 -8.30
N PHE A 42 -28.58 -12.47 -9.24
CA PHE A 42 -27.32 -11.82 -8.93
C PHE A 42 -27.52 -10.30 -8.79
N ASP A 43 -27.07 -9.75 -7.66
CA ASP A 43 -27.12 -8.32 -7.40
C ASP A 43 -26.00 -7.60 -8.17
N PHE A 44 -26.31 -7.11 -9.37
CA PHE A 44 -25.38 -6.30 -10.14
C PHE A 44 -25.20 -4.91 -9.53
N GLY A 45 -23.98 -4.39 -9.60
CA GLY A 45 -23.67 -3.04 -9.10
C GLY A 45 -22.18 -2.82 -8.93
N THR A 46 -21.83 -1.66 -8.38
CA THR A 46 -20.46 -1.27 -8.06
C THR A 46 -20.12 -1.69 -6.63
N TYR A 47 -19.06 -2.47 -6.47
CA TYR A 47 -18.57 -2.94 -5.18
C TYR A 47 -17.21 -2.32 -4.86
N HIS A 48 -17.05 -1.80 -3.64
CA HIS A 48 -15.75 -1.39 -3.10
C HIS A 48 -15.28 -2.46 -2.12
N ILE A 49 -14.20 -3.15 -2.46
CA ILE A 49 -13.65 -4.26 -1.66
C ILE A 49 -12.21 -3.91 -1.31
N THR A 50 -11.90 -3.91 -0.02
CA THR A 50 -10.55 -3.72 0.52
C THR A 50 -10.34 -4.71 1.67
N ASN A 51 -9.09 -4.93 2.08
CA ASN A 51 -8.85 -5.48 3.41
C ASN A 51 -9.38 -4.52 4.50
N ARG A 52 -9.32 -4.91 5.77
CA ARG A 52 -9.73 -4.05 6.90
C ARG A 52 -8.54 -3.22 7.40
N GLY A 53 -8.85 -2.11 8.07
CA GLY A 53 -7.87 -1.26 8.74
C GLY A 53 -7.52 -0.02 7.94
N VAL A 54 -6.58 0.75 8.47
CA VAL A 54 -6.07 1.98 7.88
C VAL A 54 -4.58 2.05 8.13
N ALA A 55 -3.84 2.50 7.13
CA ALA A 55 -2.40 2.69 7.20
C ALA A 55 -1.99 3.88 6.34
N SER A 56 -1.03 4.66 6.81
CA SER A 56 -0.27 5.54 5.95
C SER A 56 0.74 4.75 5.11
N TRP A 57 1.34 5.38 4.09
CA TRP A 57 2.46 4.76 3.39
C TRP A 57 3.63 4.48 4.33
N TYR A 58 3.84 5.33 5.33
CA TYR A 58 4.86 5.14 6.36
C TYR A 58 4.58 3.87 7.19
N ASP A 59 3.35 3.70 7.66
CA ASP A 59 2.97 2.52 8.45
C ASP A 59 3.13 1.24 7.62
N PHE A 60 2.67 1.27 6.36
CA PHE A 60 2.75 0.12 5.46
C PHE A 60 4.21 -0.25 5.11
N ALA A 61 5.06 0.75 4.81
CA ALA A 61 6.48 0.51 4.54
C ALA A 61 7.22 -0.04 5.78
N THR A 62 6.86 0.44 6.97
CA THR A 62 7.41 -0.05 8.24
C THR A 62 7.07 -1.51 8.45
N ALA A 63 5.79 -1.87 8.30
CA ALA A 63 5.35 -3.27 8.41
C ALA A 63 6.04 -4.20 7.40
N ILE A 64 6.26 -3.75 6.16
CA ILE A 64 6.99 -4.53 5.14
C ILE A 64 8.44 -4.78 5.57
N VAL A 65 9.14 -3.76 6.10
CA VAL A 65 10.53 -3.89 6.52
C VAL A 65 10.67 -4.77 7.77
N GLU A 66 9.74 -4.65 8.71
CA GLU A 66 9.65 -5.53 9.88
C GLU A 66 9.47 -6.99 9.45
N GLU A 67 8.50 -7.26 8.58
CA GLU A 67 8.24 -8.61 8.10
C GLU A 67 9.42 -9.17 7.29
N ALA A 68 10.01 -8.38 6.39
CA ALA A 68 11.20 -8.79 5.66
C ALA A 68 12.39 -9.12 6.58
N THR A 69 12.53 -8.37 7.69
CA THR A 69 13.54 -8.64 8.72
C THR A 69 13.25 -9.95 9.45
N HIS A 70 11.99 -10.23 9.80
CA HIS A 70 11.58 -11.51 10.40
C HIS A 70 11.89 -12.70 9.49
N HIS A 71 11.75 -12.53 8.17
CA HIS A 71 12.10 -13.53 7.16
C HIS A 71 13.58 -13.53 6.76
N HIS A 72 14.45 -12.80 7.47
CA HIS A 72 15.89 -12.72 7.22
C HIS A 72 16.26 -12.27 5.80
N ILE A 73 15.41 -11.46 5.16
CA ILE A 73 15.70 -10.87 3.86
C ILE A 73 16.78 -9.79 4.05
N PRO A 74 17.86 -9.77 3.25
CA PRO A 74 18.91 -8.78 3.39
C PRO A 74 18.40 -7.38 3.01
N LEU A 75 18.47 -6.45 3.96
CA LEU A 75 18.06 -5.06 3.79
C LEU A 75 19.23 -4.12 4.07
N GLN A 76 19.29 -2.99 3.35
CA GLN A 76 20.24 -1.90 3.63
C GLN A 76 19.62 -0.80 4.48
N VAL A 77 18.28 -0.68 4.45
CA VAL A 77 17.54 0.30 5.24
C VAL A 77 17.73 0.06 6.73
N ARG A 78 18.08 1.13 7.44
CA ARG A 78 18.29 1.16 8.89
C ARG A 78 17.28 2.06 9.59
N SER A 79 16.75 3.06 8.88
CA SER A 79 15.74 3.98 9.39
C SER A 79 14.68 4.26 8.34
N ILE A 80 13.44 4.31 8.80
CA ILE A 80 12.31 4.84 8.03
C ILE A 80 11.83 6.07 8.79
N VAL A 81 11.76 7.21 8.11
CA VAL A 81 11.36 8.47 8.72
C VAL A 81 10.07 8.99 8.08
N PRO A 82 9.11 9.47 8.88
CA PRO A 82 7.88 10.01 8.36
C PRO A 82 8.15 11.32 7.62
N HIS A 83 7.48 11.49 6.49
CA HIS A 83 7.54 12.68 5.65
C HIS A 83 6.12 13.23 5.47
N CYS A 84 5.87 14.49 5.85
CA CYS A 84 4.61 15.15 5.55
C CYS A 84 4.75 15.93 4.24
N ARG A 85 3.96 15.57 3.22
CA ARG A 85 4.12 16.10 1.87
C ARG A 85 3.85 17.61 1.78
N HIS A 86 2.98 18.13 2.65
CA HIS A 86 2.56 19.54 2.66
C HIS A 86 3.57 20.52 3.27
N ARG A 87 4.74 20.06 3.73
CA ARG A 87 5.65 20.86 4.56
C ARG A 87 7.00 21.20 3.90
N LEU A 88 7.17 20.91 2.60
CA LEU A 88 8.38 21.29 1.85
C LEU A 88 8.12 22.50 0.93
N PRO A 89 8.99 23.52 0.94
CA PRO A 89 9.04 24.47 -0.17
C PRO A 89 9.35 23.69 -1.46
N PRO A 90 8.83 24.14 -2.63
CA PRO A 90 9.16 23.51 -3.90
C PRO A 90 10.68 23.47 -4.08
N PRO A 91 11.22 22.42 -4.73
CA PRO A 91 12.64 22.37 -5.05
C PRO A 91 13.04 23.66 -5.80
N PRO A 92 14.25 24.22 -5.56
CA PRO A 92 14.70 25.41 -6.23
C PRO A 92 14.57 25.25 -7.75
N ALA A 93 13.97 26.24 -8.42
CA ALA A 93 13.88 26.22 -9.88
C ALA A 93 15.29 26.11 -10.47
N HIS A 94 15.48 25.21 -11.43
CA HIS A 94 16.71 25.18 -12.22
C HIS A 94 16.87 26.54 -12.90
N ARG A 95 17.90 27.30 -12.51
CA ARG A 95 18.24 28.56 -13.18
C ARG A 95 18.94 28.18 -14.50
N PRO A 96 18.47 28.67 -15.67
CA PRO A 96 19.19 28.44 -16.92
C PRO A 96 20.61 29.05 -16.84
N PRO A 97 21.59 28.48 -17.58
CA PRO A 97 22.97 28.96 -17.61
C PRO A 97 23.10 30.39 -18.14
#